data_AF-A0A537N6Y0-F1
#
_entry.id   AF-A0A537N6Y0-F1
#
_cell.length_a   1.000
_cell.length_b   1.000
_cell.length_c   1.000
_cell.angle_alpha   90.00
_cell.angle_beta   90.00
_cell.angle_gamma   90.00
#
_symmetry.space_group_name_H-M   'P 1'
#
loop_
_entity.id
_entity.type
_entity.pdbx_description
1 polymer ?
#
loop_
_entity_poly.entity_id
_entity_poly.type
_entity_poly.pdbx_seq_one_letter_code
_entity_poly.pdbx_strand_id
1 'polypeptide(L)'
;MRDEARASSGLDPARGAPWRRPRGRRWPRFTAERTDRPAYAALDLGTNNCRLLVARPTRDGFRVIDAFSRIIRLGEGVLASGRLSEPAIARALEALAICRDKMRNRNVTRARLIATEACRAAENGPAFLARVTGEVGLELEVIDRATEAELAASGCTPLLDPAAEDAILFDIGGGSSELVRLGRSRWNGGGPPVPEIRGWASLPVGVVTLAERHGGIEIDRALYETMVTEAARHVDAFAAAHGGDLRLEATHLLGTSGTVTTIAGVHLGLPRYERRYVDGCWMTDAEISRVLDRLVVMDYDARVANPCIGSERADLVLAGCAILEAIRRAFPCRRLRVADRGLREGILVQLMRADGVWGSEPVSEGGKQPRFTST
;
A
#
# COMPACT_ATOMS: atom_id res chain seq x y z
N MET A 1 37.91 -0.60 47.30
CA MET A 1 39.25 -0.37 47.91
C MET A 1 39.73 -1.72 48.40
N ARG A 2 40.73 -2.31 47.73
CA ARG A 2 41.22 -3.71 47.93
C ARG A 2 40.21 -4.75 47.37
N ASP A 3 40.56 -5.78 46.57
CA ASP A 3 41.79 -6.56 46.29
C ASP A 3 42.16 -7.57 47.40
N GLU A 4 42.69 -8.79 47.18
CA GLU A 4 42.83 -9.70 46.01
C GLU A 4 42.63 -11.16 46.58
N ALA A 5 42.98 -12.35 46.05
CA ALA A 5 43.76 -12.80 44.90
C ALA A 5 43.35 -14.22 44.40
N ARG A 6 43.53 -14.44 43.09
CA ARG A 6 44.07 -15.61 42.35
C ARG A 6 44.05 -17.04 42.93
N ALA A 7 43.74 -17.97 42.03
CA ALA A 7 44.63 -19.07 41.66
C ALA A 7 44.85 -19.06 40.12
N SER A 8 45.99 -19.51 39.60
CA SER A 8 46.33 -19.32 38.17
C SER A 8 47.44 -20.23 37.59
N SER A 9 47.14 -20.96 36.50
CA SER A 9 48.11 -21.48 35.50
C SER A 9 47.37 -21.81 34.19
N GLY A 10 47.91 -21.62 32.97
CA GLY A 10 49.13 -20.88 32.56
C GLY A 10 50.12 -21.73 31.76
N LEU A 11 50.23 -21.47 30.45
CA LEU A 11 51.40 -21.74 29.58
C LEU A 11 51.20 -21.04 28.21
N ASP A 12 52.30 -20.68 27.54
CA ASP A 12 52.33 -19.78 26.37
C ASP A 12 52.93 -20.50 25.10
N PRO A 13 53.50 -19.88 24.03
CA PRO A 13 52.90 -20.07 22.71
C PRO A 13 53.85 -20.62 21.61
N ALA A 14 53.32 -20.62 20.38
CA ALA A 14 54.02 -20.63 19.09
C ALA A 14 54.74 -21.90 18.61
N ARG A 15 54.20 -22.49 17.53
CA ARG A 15 54.92 -22.88 16.29
C ARG A 15 53.93 -23.03 15.14
N GLY A 16 54.25 -22.47 13.97
CA GLY A 16 53.34 -22.42 12.83
C GLY A 16 53.44 -23.64 11.90
N ALA A 17 52.32 -23.97 11.25
CA ALA A 17 52.26 -24.93 10.14
C ALA A 17 51.56 -24.29 8.92
N PRO A 18 52.02 -24.53 7.67
CA PRO A 18 51.54 -23.78 6.50
C PRO A 18 50.13 -24.21 6.05
N TRP A 19 49.23 -23.24 5.93
CA TRP A 19 47.84 -23.45 5.54
C TRP A 19 47.72 -23.88 4.07
N ARG A 20 47.46 -25.17 3.82
CA ARG A 20 47.28 -25.71 2.45
C ARG A 20 45.94 -25.27 1.86
N ARG A 21 45.96 -24.39 0.86
CA ARG A 21 44.77 -23.99 0.08
C ARG A 21 44.10 -25.21 -0.57
N PRO A 22 42.79 -25.45 -0.34
CA PRO A 22 42.01 -26.38 -1.16
C PRO A 22 41.94 -25.88 -2.61
N ARG A 23 42.25 -26.75 -3.59
CA ARG A 23 42.04 -26.45 -5.02
C ARG A 23 40.60 -26.78 -5.41
N GLY A 24 39.97 -25.90 -6.21
CA GLY A 24 38.91 -26.31 -7.13
C GLY A 24 37.51 -26.52 -6.56
N ARG A 25 36.84 -25.45 -6.14
CA ARG A 25 35.38 -25.32 -6.38
C ARG A 25 35.12 -24.06 -7.21
N ARG A 26 34.65 -24.23 -8.45
CA ARG A 26 34.03 -23.13 -9.21
C ARG A 26 32.70 -22.82 -8.53
N TRP A 27 32.65 -21.71 -7.80
CA TRP A 27 31.37 -21.09 -7.46
C TRP A 27 30.65 -20.72 -8.76
N PRO A 28 29.32 -20.87 -8.84
CA PRO A 28 28.58 -20.35 -9.99
C PRO A 28 28.83 -18.85 -10.05
N ARG A 29 29.39 -18.36 -11.16
CA ARG A 29 29.38 -16.93 -11.45
C ARG A 29 27.93 -16.54 -11.66
N PHE A 30 27.31 -15.95 -10.64
CA PHE A 30 26.18 -15.07 -10.85
C PHE A 30 26.67 -13.96 -11.79
N THR A 31 26.36 -14.08 -13.06
CA THR A 31 26.43 -12.98 -14.02
C THR A 31 25.46 -11.94 -13.51
N ALA A 32 25.97 -10.93 -12.82
CA ALA A 32 25.18 -9.75 -12.50
C ALA A 32 24.70 -9.18 -13.83
N GLU A 33 23.42 -9.32 -14.11
CA GLU A 33 22.79 -8.61 -15.21
C GLU A 33 23.13 -7.13 -15.01
N ARG A 34 23.74 -6.51 -16.03
CA ARG A 34 23.86 -5.05 -16.05
C ARG A 34 22.44 -4.50 -16.02
N THR A 35 22.02 -3.96 -14.88
CA THR A 35 20.67 -3.43 -14.73
C THR A 35 20.61 -2.03 -15.35
N ASP A 36 20.76 -1.97 -16.67
CA ASP A 36 20.56 -0.78 -17.52
C ASP A 36 19.07 -0.37 -17.59
N ARG A 37 18.16 -1.13 -16.93
CA ARG A 37 16.76 -0.75 -16.75
C ARG A 37 16.62 0.30 -15.63
N PRO A 38 16.00 1.47 -15.89
CA PRO A 38 15.84 2.54 -14.89
C PRO A 38 15.09 2.08 -13.64
N ALA A 39 15.43 2.69 -12.50
CA ALA A 39 14.75 2.46 -11.22
C ALA A 39 13.70 3.55 -10.99
N TYR A 40 12.49 3.12 -10.66
CA TYR A 40 11.31 3.96 -10.45
C TYR A 40 10.98 4.02 -8.96
N ALA A 41 10.50 5.17 -8.48
CA ALA A 41 9.96 5.33 -7.15
C ALA A 41 8.51 5.83 -7.15
N ALA A 42 7.74 5.33 -6.17
CA ALA A 42 6.44 5.86 -5.82
C ALA A 42 6.40 6.12 -4.32
N LEU A 43 6.26 7.38 -3.93
CA LEU A 43 6.14 7.81 -2.54
C LEU A 43 4.71 8.28 -2.27
N ASP A 44 4.15 7.81 -1.16
CA ASP A 44 2.80 8.08 -0.68
C ASP A 44 2.91 8.67 0.75
N LEU A 45 2.54 9.93 0.90
CA LEU A 45 2.45 10.63 2.18
C LEU A 45 0.97 10.84 2.57
N GLY A 46 0.36 9.77 3.08
CA GLY A 46 -1.03 9.75 3.52
C GLY A 46 -1.22 10.13 4.99
N THR A 47 -2.48 10.37 5.35
CA THR A 47 -2.94 10.79 6.69
C THR A 47 -2.37 9.99 7.86
N ASN A 48 -2.13 8.68 7.70
CA ASN A 48 -1.59 7.81 8.77
C ASN A 48 -0.16 7.30 8.49
N ASN A 49 0.21 7.04 7.23
CA ASN A 49 1.46 6.38 6.87
C ASN A 49 2.26 7.21 5.85
N CYS A 50 3.58 7.27 6.00
CA CYS A 50 4.50 7.57 4.92
C CYS A 50 5.05 6.25 4.34
N ARG A 51 4.98 6.09 3.03
CA ARG A 51 5.33 4.85 2.32
C ARG A 51 6.12 5.14 1.05
N LEU A 52 7.06 4.25 0.73
CA LEU A 52 7.83 4.28 -0.52
C LEU A 52 7.90 2.85 -1.09
N LEU A 53 7.77 2.75 -2.41
CA LEU A 53 8.25 1.61 -3.19
C LEU A 53 9.31 2.08 -4.18
N VAL A 54 10.39 1.31 -4.30
CA VAL A 54 11.36 1.44 -5.39
C VAL A 54 11.35 0.15 -6.20
N ALA A 55 11.15 0.24 -7.51
CA ALA A 55 10.99 -0.91 -8.39
C ALA A 55 11.78 -0.78 -9.70
N ARG A 56 11.97 -1.92 -10.38
CA ARG A 56 12.47 -1.98 -11.76
C ARG A 56 11.50 -2.76 -12.65
N PRO A 57 11.32 -2.36 -13.92
CA PRO A 57 10.36 -3.01 -14.80
C PRO A 57 10.79 -4.40 -15.24
N THR A 58 9.83 -5.34 -15.25
CA THR A 58 9.91 -6.66 -15.89
C THR A 58 9.05 -6.65 -17.16
N ARG A 59 8.84 -7.82 -17.80
CA ARG A 59 8.01 -7.92 -19.02
C ARG A 59 6.53 -7.63 -18.74
N ASP A 60 6.00 -8.20 -17.67
CA ASP A 60 4.55 -8.27 -17.41
C ASP A 60 4.12 -7.40 -16.20
N GLY A 61 5.04 -6.56 -15.71
CA GLY A 61 4.88 -5.76 -14.50
C GLY A 61 6.22 -5.23 -14.00
N PHE A 62 6.42 -5.17 -12.68
CA PHE A 62 7.66 -4.70 -12.07
C PHE A 62 8.09 -5.57 -10.88
N ARG A 63 9.38 -5.51 -10.55
CA ARG A 63 9.96 -6.11 -9.35
C ARG A 63 10.35 -5.00 -8.37
N VAL A 64 9.76 -5.02 -7.18
CA VAL A 64 10.19 -4.18 -6.05
C VAL A 64 11.64 -4.56 -5.68
N ILE A 65 12.50 -3.54 -5.51
CA ILE A 65 13.90 -3.69 -5.12
C ILE A 65 14.21 -3.05 -3.76
N ASP A 66 13.43 -2.05 -3.35
CA ASP A 66 13.43 -1.45 -2.00
C ASP A 66 12.01 -1.01 -1.62
N ALA A 67 11.73 -0.91 -0.32
CA ALA A 67 10.47 -0.44 0.22
C ALA A 67 10.69 0.24 1.57
N PHE A 68 9.73 1.09 1.95
CA PHE A 68 9.62 1.66 3.29
C PHE A 68 8.14 1.92 3.61
N SER A 69 7.80 1.80 4.89
CA SER A 69 6.51 2.17 5.45
C SER A 69 6.76 2.56 6.90
N ARG A 70 6.26 3.71 7.33
CA ARG A 70 6.27 4.14 8.73
C ARG A 70 4.94 4.80 9.06
N ILE A 71 4.34 4.42 10.18
CA ILE A 71 3.19 5.13 10.73
C ILE A 71 3.71 6.47 11.27
N ILE A 72 3.11 7.56 10.82
CA ILE A 72 3.49 8.93 11.16
C ILE A 72 2.34 9.73 11.75
N ARG A 73 1.09 9.27 11.57
CA ARG A 73 -0.14 9.95 12.04
C ARG A 73 -0.16 11.43 11.68
N LEU A 74 0.07 11.73 10.40
CA LEU A 74 0.19 13.11 9.89
C LEU A 74 -1.09 13.93 10.13
N GLY A 75 -2.26 13.28 10.04
CA GLY A 75 -3.55 13.93 10.24
C GLY A 75 -4.09 13.90 11.67
N GLU A 76 -3.33 13.47 12.68
CA GLU A 76 -3.83 13.46 14.06
C GLU A 76 -4.20 14.86 14.53
N GLY A 77 -5.40 15.02 15.06
CA GLY A 77 -5.95 16.30 15.52
C GLY A 77 -6.32 17.28 14.40
N VAL A 78 -6.15 16.95 13.10
CA VAL A 78 -6.51 17.85 12.00
C VAL A 78 -8.02 18.10 11.96
N LEU A 79 -8.85 17.10 12.28
CA LEU A 79 -10.31 17.25 12.31
C LEU A 79 -10.78 18.29 13.34
N ALA A 80 -10.07 18.42 14.47
CA ALA A 80 -10.41 19.33 15.56
C ALA A 80 -9.70 20.70 15.47
N SER A 81 -8.51 20.77 14.88
CA SER A 81 -7.67 21.98 14.85
C SER A 81 -7.53 22.64 13.48
N GLY A 82 -7.91 21.95 12.39
CA GLY A 82 -7.67 22.38 11.01
C GLY A 82 -6.20 22.38 10.58
N ARG A 83 -5.26 21.86 11.41
CA ARG A 83 -3.81 22.04 11.22
C ARG A 83 -3.01 20.77 11.52
N LEU A 84 -1.94 20.54 10.77
CA LEU A 84 -0.92 19.54 11.06
C LEU A 84 -0.17 19.93 12.35
N SER A 85 0.03 18.99 13.27
CA SER A 85 0.80 19.20 14.49
C SER A 85 2.31 19.15 14.23
N GLU A 86 3.11 19.95 14.94
CA GLU A 86 4.58 19.90 14.82
C GLU A 86 5.19 18.52 15.16
N PRO A 87 4.70 17.75 16.16
CA PRO A 87 5.13 16.37 16.36
C PRO A 87 4.86 15.47 15.14
N ALA A 88 3.71 15.63 14.47
CA ALA A 88 3.38 14.88 13.27
C ALA A 88 4.22 15.30 12.05
N ILE A 89 4.49 16.61 11.90
CA ILE A 89 5.40 17.17 10.90
C ILE A 89 6.83 16.61 11.08
N ALA A 90 7.37 16.61 12.31
CA ALA A 90 8.70 16.06 12.59
C ALA A 90 8.80 14.57 12.20
N ARG A 91 7.80 13.76 12.60
CA ARG A 91 7.71 12.34 12.21
C ARG A 91 7.56 12.16 10.69
N ALA A 92 6.97 13.11 9.97
CA ALA A 92 6.90 13.08 8.51
C ALA A 92 8.26 13.42 7.86
N LEU A 93 8.91 14.51 8.27
CA LEU A 93 10.19 14.97 7.71
C LEU A 93 11.30 13.91 7.83
N GLU A 94 11.44 13.29 9.01
CA GLU A 94 12.33 12.13 9.22
C GLU A 94 12.04 10.96 8.25
N ALA A 95 10.76 10.61 8.09
CA ALA A 95 10.35 9.49 7.24
C ALA A 95 10.67 9.77 5.77
N LEU A 96 10.44 11.01 5.34
CA LEU A 96 10.75 11.50 3.99
C LEU A 96 12.27 11.54 3.74
N ALA A 97 13.08 11.88 4.75
CA ALA A 97 14.55 11.79 4.65
C ALA A 97 15.04 10.35 4.45
N ILE A 98 14.44 9.36 5.15
CA ILE A 98 14.74 7.94 4.92
C ILE A 98 14.31 7.50 3.51
N CYS A 99 13.17 7.99 3.01
CA CYS A 99 12.70 7.73 1.65
C CYS A 99 13.65 8.30 0.58
N ARG A 100 14.06 9.57 0.71
CA ARG A 100 15.07 10.21 -0.16
C ARG A 100 16.36 9.40 -0.22
N ASP A 101 16.87 9.01 0.95
CA ASP A 101 18.13 8.29 1.06
C ASP A 101 18.03 6.89 0.43
N LYS A 102 16.88 6.20 0.57
CA LYS A 102 16.58 4.97 -0.19
C LYS A 102 16.54 5.20 -1.71
N MET A 103 15.86 6.25 -2.18
CA MET A 103 15.79 6.58 -3.60
C MET A 103 17.18 6.85 -4.20
N ARG A 104 18.00 7.66 -3.53
CA ARG A 104 19.40 7.93 -3.88
C ARG A 104 20.21 6.63 -3.93
N ASN A 105 20.18 5.83 -2.87
CA ASN A 105 20.97 4.60 -2.75
C ASN A 105 20.56 3.50 -3.76
N ARG A 106 19.42 3.63 -4.45
CA ARG A 106 18.97 2.73 -5.52
C ARG A 106 19.11 3.29 -6.93
N ASN A 107 19.69 4.49 -7.08
CA ASN A 107 19.81 5.23 -8.33
C ASN A 107 18.45 5.38 -9.04
N VAL A 108 17.44 5.88 -8.31
CA VAL A 108 16.13 6.21 -8.87
C VAL A 108 16.27 7.33 -9.90
N THR A 109 15.80 7.08 -11.12
CA THR A 109 15.85 8.03 -12.25
C THR A 109 14.49 8.64 -12.58
N ARG A 110 13.41 8.05 -12.06
CA ARG A 110 12.02 8.49 -12.24
C ARG A 110 11.24 8.30 -10.96
N ALA A 111 10.47 9.31 -10.56
CA ALA A 111 9.63 9.24 -9.37
C ALA A 111 8.37 10.09 -9.53
N ARG A 112 7.32 9.72 -8.80
CA ARG A 112 6.22 10.63 -8.42
C ARG A 112 6.05 10.50 -6.91
N LEU A 113 6.01 11.64 -6.23
CA LEU A 113 5.94 11.74 -4.78
C LEU A 113 4.65 12.49 -4.45
N ILE A 114 3.69 11.82 -3.84
CA ILE A 114 2.36 12.37 -3.61
C ILE A 114 2.09 12.60 -2.12
N ALA A 115 1.26 13.60 -1.82
CA ALA A 115 0.62 13.81 -0.54
C ALA A 115 -0.91 13.83 -0.72
N THR A 116 -1.64 13.31 0.27
CA THR A 116 -3.11 13.15 0.16
C THR A 116 -3.86 13.91 1.26
N GLU A 117 -5.03 13.42 1.68
CA GLU A 117 -6.08 14.16 2.41
C GLU A 117 -5.57 15.02 3.58
N ALA A 118 -4.60 14.56 4.39
CA ALA A 118 -4.08 15.37 5.51
C ALA A 118 -3.40 16.68 5.05
N CYS A 119 -2.60 16.66 3.98
CA CYS A 119 -1.95 17.86 3.44
C CYS A 119 -2.92 18.77 2.68
N ARG A 120 -4.04 18.20 2.20
CA ARG A 120 -5.12 18.87 1.47
C ARG A 120 -6.15 19.53 2.39
N ALA A 121 -6.41 18.94 3.55
CA ALA A 121 -7.39 19.42 4.53
C ALA A 121 -6.80 20.41 5.56
N ALA A 122 -5.49 20.37 5.82
CA ALA A 122 -4.86 21.21 6.83
C ALA A 122 -4.43 22.58 6.28
N GLU A 123 -4.76 23.66 7.00
CA GLU A 123 -4.46 25.06 6.64
C GLU A 123 -2.95 25.30 6.46
N ASN A 124 -2.11 24.67 7.29
CA ASN A 124 -0.65 24.73 7.21
C ASN A 124 -0.03 23.66 6.28
N GLY A 125 -0.83 22.90 5.53
CA GLY A 125 -0.36 21.91 4.55
C GLY A 125 0.67 22.46 3.55
N PRO A 126 0.41 23.60 2.87
CA PRO A 126 1.37 24.22 1.96
C PRO A 126 2.69 24.63 2.62
N ALA A 127 2.65 25.13 3.86
CA ALA A 127 3.84 25.50 4.62
C ALA A 127 4.66 24.27 5.04
N PHE A 128 4.00 23.17 5.40
CA PHE A 128 4.64 21.89 5.65
C PHE A 128 5.31 21.34 4.38
N LEU A 129 4.66 21.41 3.22
CA LEU A 129 5.24 20.94 1.95
C LEU A 129 6.47 21.78 1.55
N ALA A 130 6.43 23.10 1.76
CA ALA A 130 7.61 23.95 1.58
C ALA A 130 8.78 23.55 2.50
N ARG A 131 8.49 23.12 3.75
CA ARG A 131 9.50 22.53 4.66
C ARG A 131 10.02 21.18 4.15
N VAL A 132 9.18 20.31 3.55
CA VAL A 132 9.66 19.06 2.93
C VAL A 132 10.64 19.36 1.79
N THR A 133 10.32 20.32 0.92
CA THR A 133 11.26 20.74 -0.15
C THR A 133 12.54 21.33 0.42
N GLY A 134 12.46 22.24 1.40
CA GLY A 134 13.63 22.95 1.95
C GLY A 134 14.53 22.12 2.88
N GLU A 135 13.94 21.31 3.77
CA GLU A 135 14.69 20.51 4.77
C GLU A 135 15.09 19.14 4.22
N VAL A 136 14.25 18.51 3.40
CA VAL A 136 14.48 17.15 2.88
C VAL A 136 15.04 17.18 1.46
N GLY A 137 14.61 18.11 0.61
CA GLY A 137 14.95 18.09 -0.83
C GLY A 137 14.08 17.11 -1.62
N LEU A 138 12.80 16.97 -1.25
CA LEU A 138 11.79 16.23 -2.00
C LEU A 138 10.62 17.16 -2.33
N GLU A 139 10.26 17.28 -3.61
CA GLU A 139 9.06 18.00 -4.04
C GLU A 139 7.87 17.02 -4.07
N LEU A 140 6.81 17.32 -3.31
CA LEU A 140 5.62 16.48 -3.19
C LEU A 140 4.40 17.16 -3.82
N GLU A 141 3.70 16.40 -4.65
CA GLU A 141 2.45 16.79 -5.32
C GLU A 141 1.25 16.51 -4.41
N VAL A 142 0.45 17.52 -4.09
CA VAL A 142 -0.89 17.27 -3.52
C VAL A 142 -1.81 16.90 -4.67
N ILE A 143 -2.10 15.61 -4.78
CA ILE A 143 -3.04 15.11 -5.80
C ILE A 143 -4.48 15.34 -5.38
N ASP A 144 -5.42 15.18 -6.31
CA ASP A 144 -6.86 15.21 -6.02
C ASP A 144 -7.43 13.81 -5.78
N ARG A 145 -8.68 13.78 -5.32
CA ARG A 145 -9.38 12.53 -4.96
C ARG A 145 -9.71 11.66 -6.20
N ALA A 146 -9.80 12.26 -7.39
CA ALA A 146 -9.94 11.53 -8.65
C ALA A 146 -8.65 10.76 -8.96
N THR A 147 -7.50 11.43 -8.86
CA THR A 147 -6.17 10.84 -9.04
C THR A 147 -5.93 9.72 -8.02
N GLU A 148 -6.34 9.88 -6.76
CA GLU A 148 -6.26 8.79 -5.76
C GLU A 148 -7.06 7.55 -6.17
N ALA A 149 -8.30 7.72 -6.63
CA ALA A 149 -9.13 6.64 -7.15
C ALA A 149 -8.53 5.96 -8.40
N GLU A 150 -8.00 6.74 -9.35
CA GLU A 150 -7.34 6.21 -10.56
C GLU A 150 -6.03 5.45 -10.25
N LEU A 151 -5.27 5.92 -9.27
CA LEU A 151 -4.04 5.26 -8.81
C LEU A 151 -4.36 3.98 -8.02
N ALA A 152 -5.37 4.00 -7.15
CA ALA A 152 -5.87 2.81 -6.47
C ALA A 152 -6.33 1.76 -7.50
N ALA A 153 -7.13 2.17 -8.48
CA ALA A 153 -7.57 1.33 -9.58
C ALA A 153 -6.40 0.74 -10.36
N SER A 154 -5.45 1.58 -10.79
CA SER A 154 -4.28 1.16 -11.57
C SER A 154 -3.40 0.16 -10.81
N GLY A 155 -3.25 0.31 -9.49
CA GLY A 155 -2.50 -0.62 -8.64
C GLY A 155 -3.24 -1.94 -8.37
N CYS A 156 -4.57 -1.89 -8.26
CA CYS A 156 -5.40 -3.04 -7.88
C CYS A 156 -5.91 -3.87 -9.08
N THR A 157 -5.98 -3.31 -10.29
CA THR A 157 -6.47 -3.99 -11.51
C THR A 157 -5.91 -5.41 -11.72
N PRO A 158 -4.61 -5.71 -11.46
CA PRO A 158 -4.06 -7.06 -11.61
C PRO A 158 -4.61 -8.11 -10.60
N LEU A 159 -5.50 -7.71 -9.69
CA LEU A 159 -6.20 -8.56 -8.73
C LEU A 159 -7.71 -8.67 -9.00
N LEU A 160 -8.23 -8.10 -10.09
CA LEU A 160 -9.60 -8.42 -10.54
C LEU A 160 -9.73 -9.92 -10.85
N ASP A 161 -10.90 -10.51 -10.60
CA ASP A 161 -11.24 -11.85 -11.05
C ASP A 161 -11.55 -11.81 -12.56
N PRO A 162 -10.82 -12.51 -13.45
CA PRO A 162 -11.09 -12.48 -14.89
C PRO A 162 -12.48 -13.01 -15.28
N ALA A 163 -13.14 -13.75 -14.38
CA ALA A 163 -14.50 -14.24 -14.57
C ALA A 163 -15.59 -13.22 -14.15
N ALA A 164 -15.24 -12.18 -13.39
CA ALA A 164 -16.20 -11.16 -12.93
C ALA A 164 -16.59 -10.17 -14.04
N GLU A 165 -17.77 -9.58 -13.94
CA GLU A 165 -18.27 -8.54 -14.86
C GLU A 165 -17.96 -7.13 -14.32
N ASP A 166 -18.04 -6.99 -12.99
CA ASP A 166 -17.71 -5.79 -12.22
C ASP A 166 -16.92 -6.15 -10.95
N ALA A 167 -16.25 -5.17 -10.35
CA ALA A 167 -15.78 -5.22 -8.98
C ALA A 167 -15.95 -3.85 -8.30
N ILE A 168 -16.26 -3.85 -7.00
CA ILE A 168 -16.19 -2.65 -6.17
C ILE A 168 -14.84 -2.64 -5.46
N LEU A 169 -13.92 -1.86 -6.02
CA LEU A 169 -12.66 -1.51 -5.38
C LEU A 169 -12.92 -0.48 -4.29
N PHE A 170 -12.20 -0.59 -3.18
CA PHE A 170 -12.09 0.49 -2.21
C PHE A 170 -10.73 0.57 -1.53
N ASP A 171 -10.27 1.80 -1.27
CA ASP A 171 -9.14 2.10 -0.38
C ASP A 171 -9.69 2.72 0.90
N ILE A 172 -9.46 2.09 2.05
CA ILE A 172 -9.84 2.66 3.36
C ILE A 172 -8.62 3.42 3.89
N GLY A 173 -8.61 4.72 3.61
CA GLY A 173 -7.56 5.65 3.99
C GLY A 173 -7.64 6.10 5.46
N GLY A 174 -6.81 7.08 5.81
CA GLY A 174 -6.83 7.68 7.14
C GLY A 174 -7.82 8.84 7.27
N GLY A 175 -7.88 9.72 6.27
CA GLY A 175 -8.76 10.90 6.27
C GLY A 175 -10.05 10.68 5.48
N SER A 176 -9.90 10.18 4.24
CA SER A 176 -10.95 9.75 3.33
C SER A 176 -10.92 8.23 3.14
N SER A 177 -11.90 7.72 2.37
CA SER A 177 -11.89 6.38 1.78
C SER A 177 -12.46 6.45 0.36
N GLU A 178 -11.80 5.84 -0.60
CA GLU A 178 -12.17 5.92 -2.01
C GLU A 178 -12.95 4.67 -2.43
N LEU A 179 -14.05 4.84 -3.16
CA LEU A 179 -14.83 3.77 -3.79
C LEU A 179 -14.71 3.87 -5.31
N VAL A 180 -14.50 2.74 -6.00
CA VAL A 180 -14.39 2.69 -7.46
C VAL A 180 -15.11 1.46 -8.01
N ARG A 181 -16.06 1.68 -8.92
CA ARG A 181 -16.65 0.59 -9.71
C ARG A 181 -15.76 0.33 -10.92
N LEU A 182 -15.19 -0.87 -10.96
CA LEU A 182 -14.35 -1.36 -12.04
C LEU A 182 -15.12 -2.35 -12.90
N GLY A 183 -15.15 -2.14 -14.21
CA GLY A 183 -15.55 -3.17 -15.18
C GLY A 183 -14.47 -4.20 -15.45
N ARG A 184 -14.78 -5.20 -16.27
CA ARG A 184 -13.82 -6.23 -16.71
C ARG A 184 -12.69 -5.62 -17.58
N SER A 185 -11.60 -5.26 -16.90
CA SER A 185 -10.34 -4.92 -17.56
C SER A 185 -9.87 -6.02 -18.52
N ARG A 186 -9.36 -5.59 -19.68
CA ARG A 186 -8.74 -6.46 -20.69
C ARG A 186 -7.22 -6.29 -20.64
N TRP A 187 -6.49 -7.40 -20.63
CA TRP A 187 -5.07 -7.40 -20.91
C TRP A 187 -4.82 -7.21 -22.41
N ASN A 188 -3.89 -6.32 -22.76
CA ASN A 188 -3.67 -5.83 -24.13
C ASN A 188 -2.28 -6.17 -24.69
N GLY A 189 -1.57 -7.14 -24.10
CA GLY A 189 -0.24 -7.57 -24.53
C GLY A 189 0.93 -6.89 -23.83
N GLY A 190 0.71 -5.77 -23.12
CA GLY A 190 1.76 -4.91 -22.57
C GLY A 190 1.64 -4.67 -21.06
N GLY A 191 2.42 -5.40 -20.26
CA GLY A 191 2.54 -5.15 -18.82
C GLY A 191 1.25 -5.45 -18.04
N PRO A 192 0.99 -4.74 -16.93
CA PRO A 192 -0.24 -4.89 -16.15
C PRO A 192 -1.50 -4.44 -16.93
N PRO A 193 -2.69 -5.00 -16.63
CA PRO A 193 -3.97 -4.57 -17.21
C PRO A 193 -4.37 -3.10 -16.91
N VAL A 194 -5.25 -2.51 -17.73
CA VAL A 194 -5.73 -1.11 -17.61
C VAL A 194 -7.10 -1.08 -16.92
N PRO A 195 -7.33 -0.32 -15.83
CA PRO A 195 -8.65 -0.27 -15.18
C PRO A 195 -9.73 0.28 -16.13
N GLU A 196 -10.89 -0.39 -16.17
CA GLU A 196 -12.12 0.14 -16.77
C GLU A 196 -12.93 0.81 -15.66
N ILE A 197 -12.71 2.10 -15.39
CA ILE A 197 -13.44 2.82 -14.34
C ILE A 197 -14.83 3.20 -14.86
N ARG A 198 -15.88 2.69 -14.22
CA ARG A 198 -17.30 2.96 -14.53
C ARG A 198 -17.92 4.03 -13.62
N GLY A 199 -17.28 4.32 -12.50
CA GLY A 199 -17.69 5.32 -11.53
C GLY A 199 -16.76 5.33 -10.32
N TRP A 200 -16.63 6.46 -9.65
CA TRP A 200 -15.83 6.60 -8.43
C TRP A 200 -16.44 7.63 -7.49
N ALA A 201 -16.12 7.52 -6.21
CA ALA A 201 -16.37 8.54 -5.20
C ALA A 201 -15.23 8.53 -4.16
N SER A 202 -15.02 9.66 -3.48
CA SER A 202 -14.18 9.74 -2.29
C SER A 202 -15.05 10.17 -1.12
N LEU A 203 -15.08 9.33 -0.10
CA LEU A 203 -15.90 9.51 1.09
C LEU A 203 -15.12 10.34 2.12
N PRO A 204 -15.73 11.34 2.78
CA PRO A 204 -15.08 12.17 3.81
C PRO A 204 -14.97 11.44 5.17
N VAL A 205 -14.67 10.14 5.13
CA VAL A 205 -14.50 9.26 6.29
C VAL A 205 -13.35 8.29 6.05
N GLY A 206 -12.42 8.22 7.00
CA GLY A 206 -11.29 7.30 7.02
C GLY A 206 -11.00 6.86 8.45
N VAL A 207 -10.04 5.95 8.65
CA VAL A 207 -9.88 5.30 9.97
C VAL A 207 -9.49 6.27 11.08
N VAL A 208 -8.78 7.36 10.76
CA VAL A 208 -8.39 8.38 11.75
C VAL A 208 -9.57 9.31 12.02
N THR A 209 -10.20 9.87 10.98
CA THR A 209 -11.30 10.83 11.15
C THR A 209 -12.54 10.23 11.80
N LEU A 210 -12.79 8.92 11.64
CA LEU A 210 -13.86 8.21 12.33
C LEU A 210 -13.49 7.84 13.78
N ALA A 211 -12.25 7.40 14.03
CA ALA A 211 -11.78 7.12 15.40
C ALA A 211 -11.68 8.39 16.27
N GLU A 212 -11.33 9.54 15.69
CA GLU A 212 -11.32 10.84 16.39
C GLU A 212 -12.73 11.32 16.80
N ARG A 213 -13.80 10.87 16.11
CA ARG A 213 -15.18 11.24 16.44
C ARG A 213 -15.82 10.36 17.51
N HIS A 214 -15.51 9.06 17.51
CA HIS A 214 -16.16 8.06 18.39
C HIS A 214 -15.25 7.56 19.52
N GLY A 215 -13.95 7.87 19.47
CA GLY A 215 -12.93 7.21 20.29
C GLY A 215 -12.43 5.92 19.63
N GLY A 216 -11.17 5.56 19.91
CA GLY A 216 -10.52 4.36 19.35
C GLY A 216 -10.34 3.20 20.33
N ILE A 217 -10.46 3.45 21.64
CA ILE A 217 -10.02 2.54 22.71
C ILE A 217 -11.19 1.70 23.21
N GLU A 218 -12.13 2.32 23.91
CA GLU A 218 -13.35 1.68 24.43
C GLU A 218 -14.45 1.80 23.38
N ILE A 219 -14.70 0.71 22.64
CA ILE A 219 -15.74 0.64 21.61
C ILE A 219 -16.52 -0.66 21.84
N ASP A 220 -17.79 -0.53 22.22
CA ASP A 220 -18.70 -1.66 22.35
C ASP A 220 -19.46 -1.95 21.04
N ARG A 221 -20.36 -2.95 21.08
CA ARG A 221 -21.19 -3.36 19.94
C ARG A 221 -22.11 -2.22 19.44
N ALA A 222 -22.63 -1.37 20.32
CA ALA A 222 -23.57 -0.31 19.97
C ALA A 222 -22.86 0.92 19.39
N LEU A 223 -21.70 1.29 19.95
CA LEU A 223 -20.85 2.34 19.40
C LEU A 223 -20.28 1.92 18.05
N TYR A 224 -19.83 0.68 17.90
CA TYR A 224 -19.41 0.15 16.59
C TYR A 224 -20.52 0.23 15.54
N GLU A 225 -21.76 -0.18 15.85
CA GLU A 225 -22.88 -0.08 14.90
C GLU A 225 -23.29 1.38 14.63
N THR A 226 -23.05 2.30 15.57
CA THR A 226 -23.15 3.75 15.33
C THR A 226 -22.11 4.22 14.32
N MET A 227 -20.85 3.77 14.44
CA MET A 227 -19.77 4.06 13.48
C MET A 227 -20.06 3.48 12.08
N VAL A 228 -20.63 2.27 12.00
CA VAL A 228 -21.08 1.67 10.72
C VAL A 228 -22.20 2.51 10.11
N THR A 229 -23.17 2.95 10.92
CA THR A 229 -24.30 3.78 10.48
C THR A 229 -23.84 5.16 10.00
N GLU A 230 -22.80 5.74 10.60
CA GLU A 230 -22.18 6.97 10.09
C GLU A 230 -21.49 6.74 8.74
N ALA A 231 -20.65 5.70 8.64
CA ALA A 231 -19.95 5.37 7.40
C ALA A 231 -20.93 5.04 6.24
N ALA A 232 -22.03 4.35 6.53
CA ALA A 232 -23.07 3.99 5.55
C ALA A 232 -23.64 5.22 4.82
N ARG A 233 -23.93 6.31 5.55
CA ARG A 233 -24.46 7.57 4.97
C ARG A 233 -23.56 8.18 3.88
N HIS A 234 -22.26 7.87 3.89
CA HIS A 234 -21.33 8.28 2.84
C HIS A 234 -21.30 7.28 1.67
N VAL A 235 -21.44 5.98 1.95
CA VAL A 235 -21.50 4.91 0.94
C VAL A 235 -22.81 4.96 0.13
N ASP A 236 -23.94 5.27 0.78
CA ASP A 236 -25.30 5.19 0.22
C ASP A 236 -25.45 5.92 -1.12
N ALA A 237 -24.88 7.11 -1.25
CA ALA A 237 -24.95 7.90 -2.49
C ALA A 237 -24.21 7.22 -3.67
N PHE A 238 -23.06 6.60 -3.41
CA PHE A 238 -22.31 5.84 -4.42
C PHE A 238 -23.00 4.52 -4.75
N ALA A 239 -23.57 3.84 -3.75
CA ALA A 239 -24.35 2.62 -3.93
C ALA A 239 -25.62 2.86 -4.76
N ALA A 240 -26.35 3.96 -4.53
CA ALA A 240 -27.50 4.35 -5.34
C ALA A 240 -27.10 4.69 -6.78
N ALA A 241 -25.97 5.38 -7.00
CA ALA A 241 -25.52 5.81 -8.31
C ALA A 241 -24.87 4.69 -9.17
N HIS A 242 -24.22 3.71 -8.55
CA HIS A 242 -23.40 2.71 -9.27
C HIS A 242 -23.70 1.25 -8.92
N GLY A 243 -24.60 0.98 -7.97
CA GLY A 243 -24.93 -0.37 -7.50
C GLY A 243 -26.17 -1.02 -8.15
N GLY A 244 -27.10 -0.23 -8.70
CA GLY A 244 -28.43 -0.71 -9.10
C GLY A 244 -28.48 -1.77 -10.21
N ASP A 245 -27.45 -1.85 -11.05
CA ASP A 245 -27.29 -2.83 -12.14
C ASP A 245 -26.22 -3.91 -11.83
N LEU A 246 -25.65 -3.94 -10.62
CA LEU A 246 -24.62 -4.91 -10.25
C LEU A 246 -25.20 -6.32 -10.12
N ARG A 247 -24.68 -7.23 -10.95
CA ARG A 247 -24.91 -8.67 -10.82
C ARG A 247 -24.03 -9.24 -9.71
N LEU A 248 -24.58 -9.31 -8.49
CA LEU A 248 -23.86 -9.70 -7.26
C LEU A 248 -23.20 -11.09 -7.31
N GLU A 249 -23.65 -11.98 -8.18
CA GLU A 249 -23.04 -13.29 -8.45
C GLU A 249 -21.82 -13.21 -9.38
N ALA A 250 -21.74 -12.17 -10.21
CA ALA A 250 -20.65 -11.86 -11.13
C ALA A 250 -19.79 -10.66 -10.66
N THR A 251 -20.04 -10.15 -9.46
CA THR A 251 -19.34 -9.01 -8.85
C THR A 251 -18.55 -9.45 -7.61
N HIS A 252 -17.40 -8.83 -7.34
CA HIS A 252 -16.67 -9.03 -6.09
C HIS A 252 -16.21 -7.71 -5.45
N LEU A 253 -15.93 -7.75 -4.15
CA LEU A 253 -15.23 -6.65 -3.47
C LEU A 253 -13.71 -6.78 -3.70
N LEU A 254 -13.01 -5.66 -3.83
CA LEU A 254 -11.55 -5.59 -3.96
C LEU A 254 -11.02 -4.53 -3.00
N GLY A 255 -10.76 -4.90 -1.76
CA GLY A 255 -10.30 -3.94 -0.75
C GLY A 255 -8.78 -3.77 -0.77
N THR A 256 -8.30 -2.55 -0.55
CA THR A 256 -6.87 -2.26 -0.32
C THR A 256 -6.62 -1.49 0.99
N SER A 257 -5.34 -1.22 1.28
CA SER A 257 -4.83 -0.48 2.43
C SER A 257 -4.94 -1.18 3.79
N GLY A 258 -4.66 -0.44 4.86
CA GLY A 258 -4.30 -0.97 6.18
C GLY A 258 -5.39 -1.82 6.83
N THR A 259 -6.67 -1.45 6.65
CA THR A 259 -7.83 -2.13 7.23
C THR A 259 -7.92 -3.59 6.79
N VAL A 260 -8.09 -3.83 5.49
CA VAL A 260 -8.32 -5.17 4.95
C VAL A 260 -7.08 -6.07 5.03
N THR A 261 -5.89 -5.49 4.90
CA THR A 261 -4.63 -6.23 5.08
C THR A 261 -4.44 -6.68 6.54
N THR A 262 -4.89 -5.89 7.51
CA THR A 262 -4.95 -6.27 8.93
C THR A 262 -5.99 -7.39 9.14
N ILE A 263 -7.21 -7.22 8.63
CA ILE A 263 -8.30 -8.20 8.73
C ILE A 263 -7.91 -9.57 8.11
N ALA A 264 -7.19 -9.56 6.99
CA ALA A 264 -6.63 -10.74 6.36
C ALA A 264 -5.58 -11.44 7.23
N GLY A 265 -4.63 -10.70 7.80
CA GLY A 265 -3.63 -11.25 8.73
C GLY A 265 -4.27 -11.88 9.98
N VAL A 266 -5.32 -11.24 10.50
CA VAL A 266 -6.13 -11.71 11.63
C VAL A 266 -7.00 -12.92 11.26
N HIS A 267 -7.55 -12.98 10.04
CA HIS A 267 -8.25 -14.15 9.48
C HIS A 267 -7.33 -15.37 9.38
N LEU A 268 -6.17 -15.18 8.75
CA LEU A 268 -5.15 -16.21 8.50
C LEU A 268 -4.38 -16.62 9.77
N GLY A 269 -4.59 -15.93 10.90
CA GLY A 269 -3.94 -16.23 12.18
C GLY A 269 -2.42 -16.06 12.15
N LEU A 270 -1.90 -15.12 11.34
CA LEU A 270 -0.46 -15.00 11.12
C LEU A 270 0.27 -14.57 12.40
N PRO A 271 1.43 -15.18 12.74
CA PRO A 271 2.23 -14.80 13.92
C PRO A 271 2.95 -13.44 13.75
N ARG A 272 2.86 -12.83 12.57
CA ARG A 272 3.32 -11.49 12.19
C ARG A 272 2.74 -11.15 10.80
N TYR A 273 2.67 -9.87 10.44
CA TYR A 273 2.27 -9.49 9.08
C TYR A 273 3.24 -10.01 8.00
N GLU A 274 2.72 -10.68 6.96
CA GLU A 274 3.50 -11.15 5.81
C GLU A 274 2.72 -10.99 4.49
N ARG A 275 3.09 -9.96 3.68
CA ARG A 275 2.48 -9.62 2.38
C ARG A 275 2.21 -10.83 1.47
N ARG A 276 3.11 -11.82 1.43
CA ARG A 276 3.00 -13.01 0.56
C ARG A 276 1.81 -13.92 0.84
N TYR A 277 1.16 -13.82 2.00
CA TYR A 277 -0.06 -14.55 2.34
C TYR A 277 -1.33 -13.69 2.25
N VAL A 278 -1.16 -12.36 2.24
CA VAL A 278 -2.26 -11.36 2.28
C VAL A 278 -2.58 -10.79 0.90
N ASP A 279 -1.57 -10.50 0.08
CA ASP A 279 -1.76 -9.86 -1.23
C ASP A 279 -2.41 -10.81 -2.24
N GLY A 280 -3.62 -10.46 -2.68
CA GLY A 280 -4.43 -11.25 -3.58
C GLY A 280 -5.22 -12.39 -2.93
N CYS A 281 -5.24 -12.51 -1.60
CA CYS A 281 -6.02 -13.55 -0.91
C CYS A 281 -7.53 -13.28 -1.04
N TRP A 282 -8.33 -14.35 -1.03
CA TRP A 282 -9.78 -14.30 -1.04
C TRP A 282 -10.34 -14.57 0.35
N MET A 283 -11.40 -13.85 0.72
CA MET A 283 -12.20 -14.11 1.91
C MET A 283 -13.68 -14.15 1.53
N THR A 284 -14.42 -15.13 2.04
CA THR A 284 -15.88 -15.16 1.95
C THR A 284 -16.51 -14.16 2.93
N ASP A 285 -17.77 -13.79 2.67
CA ASP A 285 -18.57 -12.96 3.57
C ASP A 285 -18.53 -13.46 5.04
N ALA A 286 -18.79 -14.76 5.25
CA ALA A 286 -18.77 -15.40 6.56
C ALA A 286 -17.36 -15.53 7.19
N GLU A 287 -16.28 -15.33 6.44
CA GLU A 287 -14.92 -15.22 6.99
C GLU A 287 -14.61 -13.81 7.47
N ILE A 288 -15.11 -12.78 6.78
CA ILE A 288 -14.96 -11.39 7.19
C ILE A 288 -15.79 -11.15 8.45
N SER A 289 -17.08 -11.52 8.48
CA SER A 289 -17.94 -11.29 9.65
C SER A 289 -17.36 -11.93 10.92
N ARG A 290 -16.89 -13.18 10.87
CA ARG A 290 -16.20 -13.84 12.01
C ARG A 290 -14.93 -13.11 12.49
N VAL A 291 -14.28 -12.33 11.64
CA VAL A 291 -13.17 -11.46 12.06
C VAL A 291 -13.69 -10.18 12.71
N LEU A 292 -14.70 -9.54 12.12
CA LEU A 292 -15.33 -8.33 12.69
C LEU A 292 -15.91 -8.61 14.08
N ASP A 293 -16.72 -9.66 14.22
CA ASP A 293 -17.33 -10.07 15.49
C ASP A 293 -16.26 -10.28 16.58
N ARG A 294 -15.20 -11.01 16.23
CA ARG A 294 -14.05 -11.26 17.12
C ARG A 294 -13.29 -9.98 17.48
N LEU A 295 -13.12 -9.04 16.56
CA LEU A 295 -12.42 -7.79 16.82
C LEU A 295 -13.25 -6.84 17.70
N VAL A 296 -14.58 -6.82 17.55
CA VAL A 296 -15.47 -5.96 18.36
C VAL A 296 -15.59 -6.44 19.80
N VAL A 297 -15.39 -7.74 20.08
CA VAL A 297 -15.33 -8.27 21.46
C VAL A 297 -13.91 -8.31 22.06
N MET A 298 -12.88 -7.84 21.33
CA MET A 298 -11.54 -7.67 21.88
C MET A 298 -11.42 -6.30 22.56
N ASP A 299 -11.05 -6.30 23.84
CA ASP A 299 -10.59 -5.11 24.53
C ASP A 299 -9.33 -4.50 23.88
N TYR A 300 -8.98 -3.28 24.28
CA TYR A 300 -7.87 -2.55 23.66
C TYR A 300 -6.53 -3.29 23.76
N ASP A 301 -6.21 -3.89 24.92
CA ASP A 301 -4.94 -4.57 25.13
C ASP A 301 -4.84 -5.88 24.32
N ALA A 302 -5.96 -6.60 24.15
CA ALA A 302 -6.06 -7.73 23.24
C ALA A 302 -5.88 -7.30 21.76
N ARG A 303 -6.32 -6.10 21.37
CA ARG A 303 -6.04 -5.52 20.04
C ARG A 303 -4.57 -5.09 19.91
N VAL A 304 -3.96 -4.51 20.94
CA VAL A 304 -2.53 -4.16 20.99
C VAL A 304 -1.64 -5.40 20.87
N ALA A 305 -1.98 -6.48 21.58
CA ALA A 305 -1.22 -7.73 21.62
C ALA A 305 -1.35 -8.58 20.34
N ASN A 306 -2.27 -8.24 19.42
CA ASN A 306 -2.49 -8.99 18.21
C ASN A 306 -1.34 -8.79 17.19
N PRO A 307 -0.63 -9.85 16.73
CA PRO A 307 0.56 -9.73 15.87
C PRO A 307 0.36 -9.12 14.48
N CYS A 308 -0.89 -8.88 14.06
CA CYS A 308 -1.22 -8.21 12.80
C CYS A 308 -1.81 -6.80 12.98
N ILE A 309 -2.13 -6.38 14.22
CA ILE A 309 -2.66 -5.05 14.54
C ILE A 309 -1.55 -4.19 15.16
N GLY A 310 -1.04 -4.60 16.32
CA GLY A 310 -0.05 -3.86 17.10
C GLY A 310 -0.58 -2.56 17.73
N SER A 311 0.21 -1.98 18.64
CA SER A 311 -0.12 -0.72 19.32
C SER A 311 -0.37 0.45 18.37
N GLU A 312 0.34 0.53 17.25
CA GLU A 312 0.21 1.63 16.28
C GLU A 312 -1.15 1.65 15.53
N ARG A 313 -1.99 0.61 15.66
CA ARG A 313 -3.30 0.50 14.99
C ARG A 313 -4.46 0.03 15.89
N ALA A 314 -4.23 -0.33 17.15
CA ALA A 314 -5.26 -0.90 18.03
C ALA A 314 -6.44 0.04 18.31
N ASP A 315 -6.20 1.34 18.18
CA ASP A 315 -7.14 2.46 18.25
C ASP A 315 -7.87 2.75 16.92
N LEU A 316 -7.30 2.37 15.78
CA LEU A 316 -7.84 2.66 14.44
C LEU A 316 -8.55 1.47 13.80
N VAL A 317 -8.27 0.24 14.26
CA VAL A 317 -8.71 -1.00 13.59
C VAL A 317 -10.23 -1.15 13.56
N LEU A 318 -10.94 -0.76 14.62
CA LEU A 318 -12.41 -0.85 14.67
C LEU A 318 -13.11 0.21 13.81
N ALA A 319 -12.53 1.40 13.67
CA ALA A 319 -13.00 2.40 12.70
C ALA A 319 -12.86 1.89 11.26
N GLY A 320 -11.73 1.27 10.91
CA GLY A 320 -11.58 0.58 9.62
C GLY A 320 -12.59 -0.55 9.42
N CYS A 321 -12.80 -1.37 10.44
CA CYS A 321 -13.81 -2.43 10.43
C CYS A 321 -15.23 -1.88 10.18
N ALA A 322 -15.58 -0.73 10.76
CA ALA A 322 -16.89 -0.11 10.58
C ALA A 322 -17.11 0.41 9.14
N ILE A 323 -16.09 1.03 8.54
CA ILE A 323 -16.13 1.49 7.13
C ILE A 323 -16.24 0.29 6.18
N LEU A 324 -15.47 -0.78 6.40
CA LEU A 324 -15.58 -2.01 5.62
C LEU A 324 -16.99 -2.61 5.70
N GLU A 325 -17.57 -2.67 6.90
CA GLU A 325 -18.88 -3.26 7.12
C GLU A 325 -20.01 -2.44 6.49
N ALA A 326 -19.91 -1.10 6.49
CA ALA A 326 -20.81 -0.24 5.74
C ALA A 326 -20.75 -0.53 4.22
N ILE A 327 -19.54 -0.68 3.66
CA ILE A 327 -19.35 -1.03 2.25
C ILE A 327 -19.92 -2.42 1.93
N ARG A 328 -19.74 -3.42 2.81
CA ARG A 328 -20.30 -4.76 2.64
C ARG A 328 -21.82 -4.80 2.68
N ARG A 329 -22.45 -3.99 3.55
CA ARG A 329 -23.92 -3.89 3.64
C ARG A 329 -24.52 -3.25 2.40
N ALA A 330 -23.85 -2.24 1.84
CA ALA A 330 -24.25 -1.62 0.57
C ALA A 330 -23.99 -2.52 -0.65
N PHE A 331 -22.92 -3.32 -0.63
CA PHE A 331 -22.50 -4.21 -1.72
C PHE A 331 -22.31 -5.66 -1.23
N PRO A 332 -23.39 -6.43 -1.02
CA PRO A 332 -23.36 -7.78 -0.44
C PRO A 332 -22.85 -8.85 -1.42
N CYS A 333 -21.63 -8.66 -1.94
CA CYS A 333 -20.94 -9.60 -2.82
C CYS A 333 -20.40 -10.79 -1.99
N ARG A 334 -20.52 -12.01 -2.52
CA ARG A 334 -20.17 -13.25 -1.78
C ARG A 334 -18.72 -13.36 -1.31
N ARG A 335 -17.80 -12.62 -1.93
CA ARG A 335 -16.35 -12.67 -1.71
C ARG A 335 -15.72 -11.29 -1.80
N LEU A 336 -14.70 -11.08 -0.97
CA LEU A 336 -13.75 -9.99 -1.03
C LEU A 336 -12.38 -10.53 -1.41
N ARG A 337 -11.65 -9.81 -2.27
CA ARG A 337 -10.22 -10.00 -2.48
C ARG A 337 -9.44 -8.88 -1.80
N VAL A 338 -8.34 -9.24 -1.15
CA VAL A 338 -7.46 -8.31 -0.44
C VAL A 338 -6.31 -7.91 -1.36
N ALA A 339 -5.97 -6.63 -1.36
CA ALA A 339 -4.83 -6.06 -2.06
C ALA A 339 -3.86 -5.45 -1.02
N ASP A 340 -2.62 -5.93 -0.96
CA ASP A 340 -1.52 -5.17 -0.34
C ASP A 340 -0.79 -4.41 -1.46
N ARG A 341 -1.57 -3.64 -2.22
CA ARG A 341 -1.14 -2.84 -3.37
C ARG A 341 -2.17 -1.76 -3.63
N GLY A 342 -1.76 -0.56 -4.00
CA GLY A 342 -2.68 0.56 -4.17
C GLY A 342 -2.02 1.72 -4.91
N LEU A 343 -2.18 2.94 -4.40
CA LEU A 343 -1.71 4.18 -5.04
C LEU A 343 -0.26 4.09 -5.54
N ARG A 344 0.66 3.57 -4.71
CA ARG A 344 2.09 3.43 -5.08
C ARG A 344 2.33 2.47 -6.24
N GLU A 345 1.68 1.31 -6.22
CA GLU A 345 1.72 0.38 -7.35
C GLU A 345 1.08 1.00 -8.60
N GLY A 346 0.00 1.77 -8.47
CA GLY A 346 -0.59 2.55 -9.56
C GLY A 346 0.36 3.57 -10.16
N ILE A 347 1.08 4.33 -9.32
CA ILE A 347 2.12 5.29 -9.75
C ILE A 347 3.21 4.58 -10.55
N LEU A 348 3.71 3.44 -10.07
CA LEU A 348 4.74 2.67 -10.78
C LEU A 348 4.24 2.19 -12.15
N VAL A 349 2.97 1.76 -12.25
CA VAL A 349 2.35 1.38 -13.53
C VAL A 349 2.20 2.58 -14.47
N GLN A 350 1.72 3.72 -13.99
CA GLN A 350 1.58 4.93 -14.81
C GLN A 350 2.93 5.45 -15.32
N LEU A 351 3.95 5.57 -14.45
CA LEU A 351 5.29 6.03 -14.82
C LEU A 351 5.95 5.10 -15.86
N MET A 352 5.88 3.78 -15.65
CA MET A 352 6.47 2.82 -16.59
C MET A 352 5.71 2.78 -17.93
N ARG A 353 4.37 2.93 -17.95
CA ARG A 353 3.63 3.11 -19.21
C ARG A 353 4.02 4.40 -19.93
N ALA A 354 4.17 5.51 -19.22
CA ALA A 354 4.53 6.80 -19.79
C ALA A 354 5.93 6.81 -20.43
N ASP A 355 6.90 6.13 -19.82
CA ASP A 355 8.23 5.90 -20.42
C ASP A 355 8.24 4.75 -21.47
N GLY A 356 7.07 4.22 -21.89
CA GLY A 356 6.95 3.24 -22.97
C GLY A 356 7.40 1.81 -22.64
N VAL A 357 7.67 1.49 -21.37
CA VAL A 357 8.30 0.23 -20.90
C VAL A 357 7.63 -1.06 -21.40
N TRP A 358 6.31 -1.02 -21.59
CA TRP A 358 5.49 -2.16 -22.00
C TRP A 358 4.81 -1.97 -23.36
N GLY A 359 5.27 -1.02 -24.18
CA GLY A 359 4.80 -0.85 -25.54
C GLY A 359 5.27 -1.98 -26.46
N SER A 360 4.42 -2.36 -27.41
CA SER A 360 4.85 -2.97 -28.68
C SER A 360 5.55 -1.89 -29.53
N GLU A 361 6.59 -2.17 -30.32
CA GLU A 361 7.22 -3.46 -30.67
C GLU A 361 8.72 -3.24 -30.97
N PRO A 362 9.43 -4.20 -31.60
CA PRO A 362 9.53 -4.05 -33.06
C PRO A 362 9.23 -5.33 -33.84
N VAL A 363 8.56 -5.17 -34.99
CA VAL A 363 8.48 -6.18 -36.06
C VAL A 363 9.89 -6.68 -36.37
N SER A 364 10.07 -8.00 -36.40
CA SER A 364 11.36 -8.64 -36.67
C SER A 364 11.91 -8.28 -38.05
N GLU A 365 13.23 -8.13 -38.15
CA GLU A 365 13.95 -7.99 -39.42
C GLU A 365 13.55 -9.10 -40.41
N GLY A 366 13.28 -8.75 -41.67
CA GLY A 366 12.92 -9.77 -42.69
C GLY A 366 12.30 -9.26 -44.00
N GLY A 367 11.76 -8.04 -44.03
CA GLY A 367 11.17 -7.44 -45.23
C GLY A 367 12.20 -7.10 -46.32
N LYS A 368 12.53 -8.05 -47.20
CA LYS A 368 13.39 -7.80 -48.37
C LYS A 368 12.78 -6.73 -49.28
N GLN A 369 13.52 -5.67 -49.56
CA GLN A 369 13.21 -4.78 -50.69
C GLN A 369 13.22 -5.57 -52.01
N PRO A 370 12.19 -5.44 -52.87
CA PRO A 370 12.26 -5.96 -54.22
C PRO A 370 13.29 -5.14 -55.02
N ARG A 371 14.37 -5.79 -55.48
CA ARG A 371 15.27 -5.19 -56.46
C ARG A 371 14.55 -5.16 -57.81
N PHE A 372 14.18 -3.97 -58.28
CA PHE A 372 13.85 -3.78 -59.69
C PHE A 372 15.13 -3.93 -60.51
N THR A 373 15.24 -5.03 -61.26
CA THR A 373 16.25 -5.19 -62.33
C THR A 373 15.66 -4.69 -63.64
N SER A 374 16.38 -3.81 -64.31
CA SER A 374 15.99 -3.22 -65.60
C SER A 374 16.31 -4.13 -66.78
N THR A 375 15.26 -4.55 -67.49
CA THR A 375 15.22 -4.92 -68.92
C THR A 375 13.77 -4.81 -69.37
#